data_AF-A0A2V3JL22-F1
#
_entry.id   AF-A0A2V3JL22-F1
#
_cell.length_a   1.000
_cell.length_b   1.000
_cell.length_c   1.000
_cell.angle_alpha   90.00
_cell.angle_beta   90.00
_cell.angle_gamma   90.00
#
_symmetry.space_group_name_H-M   'P 1'
#
loop_
_entity.id
_entity.type
_entity.pdbx_description
1 polymer ?
#
loop_
_entity_poly.entity_id
_entity_poly.type
_entity_poly.pdbx_seq_one_letter_code
_entity_poly.pdbx_strand_id
1 'polypeptide(L)'
;MEEEESKARMHIKELLSVIEAMYEIRISNMESVIEFIIGETLDADRILAICTALNSWVALNSAPYSEVELPLEVVEEFVRRIEG
;
A
#
# COMPACT_ATOMS: atom_id res chain seq x y z
N MET A 1 14.80 1.04 14.91
CA MET A 1 14.72 -0.09 13.96
C MET A 1 13.49 -0.96 14.22
N GLU A 2 13.49 -1.96 15.13
CA GLU A 2 12.33 -2.85 15.30
C GLU A 2 11.02 -2.13 15.69
N GLU A 3 11.11 -1.10 16.54
CA GLU A 3 9.95 -0.29 16.92
C GLU A 3 9.44 0.61 15.78
N GLU A 4 10.34 1.14 14.95
CA GLU A 4 10.00 2.02 13.82
C GLU A 4 9.38 1.20 12.67
N GLU A 5 9.93 0.02 12.38
CA GLU A 5 9.34 -0.93 11.44
C GLU A 5 7.96 -1.40 11.89
N SER A 6 7.77 -1.68 13.18
CA SER A 6 6.47 -2.05 13.73
C SER A 6 5.43 -0.93 13.59
N LYS A 7 5.83 0.33 13.83
CA LYS A 7 4.98 1.51 13.60
C LYS A 7 4.65 1.70 12.13
N ALA A 8 5.64 1.59 11.24
CA ALA A 8 5.45 1.70 9.79
C ALA A 8 4.50 0.61 9.29
N ARG A 9 4.70 -0.65 9.71
CA ARG A 9 3.82 -1.78 9.40
C ARG A 9 2.39 -1.51 9.79
N MET A 10 2.16 -1.07 11.03
CA MET A 10 0.82 -0.76 11.53
C MET A 10 0.18 0.36 10.69
N HIS A 11 0.94 1.41 10.40
CA HIS A 11 0.46 2.54 9.60
C HIS A 11 0.08 2.15 8.17
N ILE A 12 0.94 1.39 7.47
CA ILE A 12 0.66 0.90 6.10
C ILE A 12 -0.58 0.02 6.13
N LYS A 13 -0.68 -0.89 7.10
CA LYS A 13 -1.83 -1.79 7.24
C LYS A 13 -3.14 -1.03 7.44
N GLU A 14 -3.16 -0.03 8.31
CA GLU A 14 -4.33 0.83 8.52
C GLU A 14 -4.77 1.52 7.23
N LEU A 15 -3.82 2.08 6.47
CA LEU A 15 -4.10 2.73 5.20
C LEU A 15 -4.65 1.75 4.16
N LEU A 16 -4.08 0.55 4.04
CA LEU A 16 -4.57 -0.47 3.10
C LEU A 16 -5.93 -1.03 3.51
N SER A 17 -6.22 -1.20 4.80
CA SER A 17 -7.54 -1.60 5.28
C SER A 17 -8.61 -0.54 5.04
N VAL A 18 -8.26 0.75 5.06
CA VAL A 18 -9.19 1.82 4.63
C VAL A 18 -9.53 1.66 3.15
N ILE A 19 -8.55 1.35 2.29
CA ILE A 19 -8.78 1.10 0.86
C ILE A 19 -9.73 -0.10 0.66
N GLU A 20 -9.49 -1.22 1.34
CA GLU A 20 -10.38 -2.38 1.32
C GLU A 20 -11.82 -2.01 1.68
N ALA A 21 -12.00 -1.27 2.78
CA ALA A 21 -13.32 -0.86 3.25
C ALA A 21 -14.03 0.11 2.29
N MET A 22 -13.31 1.04 1.68
CA MET A 22 -13.91 2.04 0.78
C MET A 22 -14.43 1.43 -0.53
N TYR A 23 -13.74 0.41 -1.07
CA TYR A 23 -14.12 -0.22 -2.34
C TYR A 23 -14.81 -1.58 -2.17
N GLU A 24 -15.09 -1.99 -0.93
CA GLU A 24 -15.68 -3.29 -0.61
C GLU A 24 -14.91 -4.48 -1.22
N ILE A 25 -13.57 -4.41 -1.18
CA ILE A 25 -12.67 -5.45 -1.70
C ILE A 25 -11.80 -6.07 -0.61
N ARG A 26 -11.10 -7.14 -0.97
CA ARG A 26 -9.96 -7.69 -0.23
C ARG A 26 -8.65 -7.57 -1.03
N ILE A 27 -7.57 -7.12 -0.41
CA ILE A 27 -6.22 -7.13 -0.98
C ILE A 27 -5.56 -8.47 -0.63
N SER A 28 -5.46 -9.37 -1.61
CA SER A 28 -5.04 -10.76 -1.39
C SER A 28 -3.56 -10.89 -0.97
N ASN A 29 -2.72 -9.93 -1.37
CA ASN A 29 -1.28 -9.91 -1.13
C ASN A 29 -0.83 -8.76 -0.20
N MET A 30 -1.70 -8.33 0.73
CA MET A 30 -1.46 -7.18 1.62
C MET A 30 -0.12 -7.26 2.37
N GLU A 31 0.21 -8.41 2.97
CA GLU A 31 1.46 -8.54 3.73
C GLU A 31 2.68 -8.38 2.81
N SER A 32 2.66 -8.89 1.58
CA SER A 32 3.74 -8.67 0.61
C SER A 32 3.91 -7.20 0.23
N VAL A 33 2.82 -6.47 0.08
CA VAL A 33 2.85 -5.01 -0.19
C VAL A 33 3.43 -4.26 1.02
N ILE A 34 3.03 -4.64 2.23
CA ILE A 34 3.56 -4.07 3.48
C ILE A 34 5.07 -4.28 3.58
N GLU A 35 5.55 -5.52 3.41
CA GLU A 35 6.99 -5.81 3.46
C GLU A 35 7.77 -5.02 2.41
N PHE A 36 7.21 -4.91 1.20
CA PHE A 36 7.83 -4.14 0.12
C PHE A 36 7.98 -2.66 0.51
N ILE A 37 6.91 -2.01 0.96
CA ILE A 37 6.96 -0.59 1.33
C ILE A 37 7.93 -0.35 2.50
N ILE A 38 7.96 -1.22 3.51
CA ILE A 38 8.90 -1.13 4.64
C ILE A 38 10.35 -1.26 4.18
N GLY A 39 10.62 -2.15 3.22
CA GLY A 39 11.95 -2.32 2.63
C GLY A 39 12.47 -1.06 1.92
N GLU A 40 11.55 -0.24 1.42
CA GLU A 40 11.87 0.99 0.68
C GLU A 40 11.87 2.25 1.57
N THR A 41 10.98 2.33 2.56
CA THR A 41 10.86 3.52 3.41
C THR A 41 10.20 3.24 4.77
N LEU A 42 10.72 3.91 5.81
CA LEU A 42 10.08 4.03 7.12
C LEU A 42 9.50 5.43 7.38
N ASP A 43 9.66 6.35 6.43
CA ASP A 43 9.14 7.72 6.52
C ASP A 43 7.62 7.74 6.33
N ALA A 44 6.91 8.32 7.31
CA ALA A 44 5.45 8.30 7.35
C ALA A 44 4.81 9.09 6.20
N ASP A 45 5.42 10.22 5.78
CA ASP A 45 4.88 11.04 4.70
C ASP A 45 5.01 10.32 3.35
N ARG A 46 6.14 9.64 3.13
CA ARG A 46 6.34 8.78 1.95
C ARG A 46 5.39 7.59 1.95
N ILE A 47 5.19 6.93 3.09
CA ILE A 47 4.21 5.83 3.23
C ILE A 47 2.82 6.32 2.83
N LEU A 48 2.36 7.45 3.37
CA LEU A 48 1.06 8.02 3.07
C LEU A 48 0.92 8.34 1.57
N ALA A 49 1.96 8.92 0.96
CA ALA A 49 1.95 9.22 -0.48
C ALA A 49 1.85 7.95 -1.34
N ILE A 50 2.59 6.88 -1.00
CA ILE A 50 2.52 5.60 -1.70
C ILE A 50 1.12 5.00 -1.58
N CYS A 51 0.57 4.91 -0.36
CA CYS A 51 -0.77 4.38 -0.13
C CYS A 51 -1.86 5.21 -0.81
N THR A 52 -1.68 6.53 -0.95
CA THR A 52 -2.60 7.40 -1.70
C THR A 52 -2.58 7.09 -3.20
N ALA A 53 -1.40 6.81 -3.76
CA ALA A 53 -1.27 6.39 -5.15
C ALA A 53 -1.91 5.00 -5.36
N LEU A 54 -1.68 4.05 -4.45
CA LEU A 54 -2.30 2.73 -4.47
C LEU A 54 -3.83 2.81 -4.37
N ASN A 55 -4.37 3.67 -3.51
CA ASN A 55 -5.80 3.93 -3.42
C ASN A 55 -6.38 4.33 -4.79
N SER A 56 -5.71 5.23 -5.49
CA SER A 56 -6.14 5.68 -6.82
C SER A 56 -6.05 4.55 -7.86
N TRP A 57 -5.01 3.72 -7.78
CA TRP A 57 -4.90 2.55 -8.64
C TRP A 57 -6.02 1.55 -8.40
N VAL A 58 -6.33 1.23 -7.14
CA VAL A 58 -7.43 0.33 -6.77
C VAL A 58 -8.75 0.87 -7.31
N ALA A 59 -9.05 2.15 -7.11
CA ALA A 59 -10.28 2.78 -7.62
C ALA A 59 -10.51 2.57 -9.12
N LEU A 60 -9.41 2.51 -9.90
CA LEU A 60 -9.44 2.38 -11.35
C LEU A 60 -9.43 0.93 -11.84
N ASN A 61 -8.96 -0.01 -11.02
CA ASN A 61 -8.66 -1.39 -11.45
C ASN A 61 -9.42 -2.47 -10.67
N SER A 62 -10.11 -2.14 -9.58
CA SER A 62 -10.77 -3.12 -8.72
C SER A 62 -12.14 -3.57 -9.20
N ALA A 63 -12.83 -2.79 -10.03
CA ALA A 63 -14.16 -3.18 -10.51
C ALA A 63 -14.08 -4.27 -11.61
N PRO A 64 -14.92 -5.32 -11.57
CA PRO A 64 -16.00 -5.63 -10.62
C PRO A 64 -15.61 -6.66 -9.54
N TYR A 65 -14.33 -6.75 -9.16
CA TYR A 65 -13.79 -7.81 -8.32
C TYR A 65 -13.98 -7.51 -6.83
N SER A 66 -14.31 -8.54 -6.05
CA SER A 66 -14.32 -8.50 -4.58
C SER A 66 -12.94 -8.76 -3.96
N GLU A 67 -11.98 -9.19 -4.77
CA GLU A 67 -10.61 -9.48 -4.37
C GLU A 67 -9.66 -8.94 -5.43
N VAL A 68 -8.61 -8.25 -5.00
CA VAL A 68 -7.63 -7.59 -5.85
C VAL A 68 -6.23 -7.96 -5.36
N GLU A 69 -5.37 -8.31 -6.29
CA GLU A 69 -3.94 -8.40 -6.04
C GLU A 69 -3.30 -7.08 -6.48
N LEU A 70 -2.49 -6.47 -5.61
CA LEU A 70 -1.70 -5.29 -5.95
C LEU A 70 -0.36 -5.73 -6.55
N PRO A 71 -0.12 -5.57 -7.86
CA PRO A 71 1.15 -6.00 -8.45
C PRO A 71 2.32 -5.24 -7.82
N LEU A 72 3.38 -5.95 -7.41
CA LEU A 72 4.52 -5.30 -6.78
C LEU A 72 5.24 -4.32 -7.72
N GLU A 73 5.14 -4.52 -9.03
CA GLU A 73 5.66 -3.61 -10.05
C GLU A 73 4.95 -2.25 -10.01
N VAL A 74 3.65 -2.22 -9.67
CA VAL A 74 2.88 -0.98 -9.48
C VAL A 74 3.31 -0.29 -8.20
N VAL A 75 3.51 -1.05 -7.12
CA VAL A 75 4.00 -0.50 -5.83
C VAL A 75 5.40 0.11 -6.04
N GLU A 76 6.29 -0.59 -6.73
CA GLU A 76 7.63 -0.13 -7.08
C GLU A 76 7.59 1.15 -7.93
N GLU A 77 6.70 1.23 -8.92
CA GLU A 77 6.54 2.46 -9.72
C GLU A 77 6.19 3.66 -8.83
N PHE A 78 5.28 3.50 -7.88
CA PHE A 78 4.90 4.58 -6.97
C PHE A 78 6.02 4.96 -6.01
N VAL A 79 6.76 3.99 -5.47
CA VAL A 79 7.95 4.27 -4.65
C VAL A 79 8.94 5.14 -5.43
N ARG A 80 9.33 4.72 -6.64
CA ARG A 80 10.31 5.46 -7.47
C ARG A 80 9.83 6.87 -7.82
N ARG A 81 8.54 7.05 -8.08
CA ARG A 81 7.96 8.36 -8.44
C ARG A 81 7.91 9.34 -7.27
N ILE A 82 7.88 8.84 -6.04
CA ILE A 82 7.85 9.65 -4.82
C ILE A 82 9.28 9.97 -4.33
N GLU A 83 10.27 9.18 -4.75
CA GLU A 83 11.70 9.44 -4.50
C GLU A 83 12.34 10.49 -5.41
N GLY A 84 11.77 10.70 -6.60
CA GLY A 84 12.22 11.69 -7.59
C GLY A 84 11.67 13.10 -7.36
#